data_AF-S7RDM1-F1
#
_entry.id   AF-S7RDM1-F1
#
_cell.length_a   1.000
_cell.length_b   1.000
_cell.length_c   1.000
_cell.angle_alpha   90.00
_cell.angle_beta   90.00
_cell.angle_gamma   90.00
#
_symmetry.space_group_name_H-M   'P 1'
#
loop_
_entity.id
_entity.type
_entity.pdbx_description
1 polymer ?
#
loop_
_entity_poly.entity_id
_entity_poly.type
_entity_poly.pdbx_seq_one_letter_code
_entity_poly.pdbx_strand_id
1 'polypeptide(L)'
;MHPIIQSVINETWYANRTDEGIMYAEYFESMVTMERRGECARKGILLMTIALVLTAVQCALDEWITGQRTDIQFTESAYAQKFDAQLTALETFDFKTKDLDLVARIRVNLLKCARSCAKVPETNEGDARLLVNDDYTAARREWELQGVEYDSE
;
A
#
# COMPACT_ATOMS: atom_id res chain seq x y z
N MET A 1 4.29 -12.42 -9.34
CA MET A 1 4.66 -10.99 -9.34
C MET A 1 6.07 -10.88 -9.86
N HIS A 2 6.39 -9.93 -10.73
CA HIS A 2 7.73 -9.87 -11.34
C HIS A 2 8.78 -9.52 -10.28
N PRO A 3 9.83 -10.33 -10.08
CA PRO A 3 10.79 -10.14 -8.97
C PRO A 3 11.45 -8.76 -8.95
N ILE A 4 11.76 -8.21 -10.13
CA ILE A 4 12.44 -6.90 -10.24
C ILE A 4 11.61 -5.77 -9.61
N ILE A 5 10.30 -5.72 -9.86
CA ILE A 5 9.44 -4.65 -9.32
C ILE A 5 9.44 -4.70 -7.79
N GLN A 6 9.32 -5.90 -7.22
CA GLN A 6 9.37 -6.08 -5.77
C GLN A 6 10.76 -5.71 -5.20
N SER A 7 11.84 -6.12 -5.86
CA SER A 7 13.22 -5.81 -5.43
C SER A 7 13.44 -4.31 -5.35
N VAL A 8 13.07 -3.57 -6.41
CA VAL A 8 13.23 -2.10 -6.45
C VAL A 8 12.42 -1.44 -5.34
N ILE A 9 11.19 -1.87 -5.09
CA ILE A 9 10.37 -1.32 -3.99
C ILE A 9 11.01 -1.59 -2.64
N ASN A 10 11.47 -2.82 -2.41
CA ASN A 10 12.09 -3.23 -1.16
C ASN A 10 13.38 -2.46 -0.91
N GLU A 11 14.28 -2.42 -1.88
CA GLU A 11 15.59 -1.79 -1.74
C GLU A 11 15.50 -0.26 -1.63
N THR A 12 14.53 0.37 -2.30
CA THR A 12 14.41 1.83 -2.30
C THR A 12 13.68 2.36 -1.07
N TRP A 13 12.59 1.71 -0.62
CA TRP A 13 11.70 2.29 0.40
C TRP A 13 11.34 1.37 1.57
N TYR A 14 11.71 0.08 1.54
CA TYR A 14 11.27 -0.91 2.54
C TYR A 14 12.37 -1.92 2.93
N ALA A 15 13.64 -1.51 2.95
CA ALA A 15 14.76 -2.39 3.29
C ALA A 15 14.82 -2.63 4.81
N ASN A 16 14.34 -1.68 5.61
CA ASN A 16 14.28 -1.76 7.07
C ASN A 16 13.11 -0.95 7.67
N ARG A 17 12.97 -0.99 9.00
CA ARG A 17 11.86 -0.36 9.74
C ARG A 17 11.91 1.17 9.79
N THR A 18 13.04 1.76 9.44
CA THR A 18 13.27 3.21 9.48
C THR A 18 13.30 3.84 8.10
N ASP A 19 13.11 3.06 7.03
CA ASP A 19 13.03 3.59 5.67
C ASP A 19 11.72 4.34 5.44
N GLU A 20 11.75 5.19 4.41
CA GLU A 20 10.69 6.15 4.10
C GLU A 20 9.33 5.49 3.89
N GLY A 21 9.29 4.30 3.27
CA GLY A 21 8.04 3.56 3.04
C GLY A 21 7.36 3.09 4.34
N ILE A 22 8.11 2.98 5.43
CA ILE A 22 7.59 2.65 6.76
C ILE A 22 7.33 3.92 7.58
N MET A 23 8.29 4.84 7.61
CA MET A 23 8.23 6.05 8.43
C MET A 23 7.16 7.04 7.96
N TYR A 24 6.90 7.07 6.65
CA TYR A 24 5.95 7.98 6.02
C TYR A 24 4.92 7.21 5.18
N ALA A 25 4.36 6.15 5.76
CA ALA A 25 3.43 5.23 5.12
C ALA A 25 2.26 5.93 4.39
N GLU A 26 1.82 7.10 4.86
CA GLU A 26 0.80 7.94 4.24
C GLU A 26 1.12 8.39 2.81
N TYR A 27 2.41 8.47 2.42
CA TYR A 27 2.85 8.83 1.07
C TYR A 27 3.16 7.61 0.20
N PHE A 28 3.06 6.40 0.72
CA PHE A 28 3.36 5.15 0.00
C PHE A 28 2.18 4.17 -0.03
N GLU A 29 1.23 4.29 0.89
CA GLU A 29 0.10 3.39 1.07
C GLU A 29 -1.21 4.14 0.81
N SER A 30 -2.17 3.48 0.16
CA SER A 30 -3.55 3.96 0.10
C SER A 30 -4.54 2.83 0.36
N MET A 31 -5.75 3.21 0.77
CA MET A 31 -6.85 2.25 0.84
C MET A 31 -7.22 1.79 -0.57
N VAL A 32 -7.49 0.49 -0.67
CA VAL A 32 -7.87 -0.22 -1.87
C VAL A 32 -9.11 -1.06 -1.53
N THR A 33 -10.18 -0.84 -2.27
CA THR A 33 -11.41 -1.63 -2.18
C THR A 33 -11.36 -2.78 -3.18
N MET A 34 -11.83 -3.95 -2.77
CA MET A 34 -12.01 -5.11 -3.64
C MET A 34 -13.48 -5.49 -3.60
N GLU A 35 -14.17 -5.44 -4.73
CA GLU A 35 -15.61 -5.68 -4.79
C GLU A 35 -15.92 -7.19 -4.76
N ARG A 36 -15.03 -8.04 -5.30
CA ARG A 36 -15.31 -9.49 -5.45
C ARG A 36 -15.25 -10.34 -4.18
N ARG A 37 -14.55 -9.90 -3.12
CA ARG A 37 -14.29 -10.74 -1.93
C ARG A 37 -15.16 -10.38 -0.72
N GLY A 38 -16.27 -9.68 -0.95
CA GLY A 38 -16.90 -8.83 0.05
C GLY A 38 -16.09 -7.54 0.18
N GLU A 39 -16.77 -6.40 0.31
CA GLU A 39 -16.11 -5.11 0.51
C GLU A 39 -15.17 -5.18 1.71
N CYS A 40 -13.88 -5.37 1.44
CA CYS A 40 -12.82 -5.38 2.44
C CYS A 40 -11.80 -4.34 1.99
N ALA A 41 -11.89 -3.15 2.58
CA ALA A 41 -10.87 -2.14 2.39
C ALA A 41 -9.56 -2.66 2.97
N ARG A 42 -8.49 -2.63 2.17
CA ARG A 42 -7.14 -3.01 2.60
C ARG A 42 -6.17 -1.91 2.21
N LYS A 43 -5.04 -1.84 2.89
CA LYS A 43 -3.92 -1.03 2.42
C LYS A 43 -3.18 -1.71 1.28
N GLY A 44 -2.88 -0.93 0.24
CA GLY A 44 -1.99 -1.33 -0.86
C GLY A 44 -1.05 -0.21 -1.22
N ILE A 45 0.04 -0.52 -1.90
CA ILE A 45 1.01 0.49 -2.35
C ILE A 45 0.33 1.47 -3.31
N LEU A 46 0.74 2.74 -3.34
CA LEU A 46 0.21 3.73 -4.28
C LEU A 46 0.51 3.36 -5.74
N LEU A 47 -0.45 3.64 -6.62
CA LEU A 47 -0.30 3.47 -8.07
C LEU A 47 0.88 4.28 -8.62
N MET A 48 1.07 5.50 -8.09
CA MET A 48 2.19 6.38 -8.44
C MET A 48 3.55 5.72 -8.14
N THR A 49 3.69 5.01 -7.02
CA THR A 49 4.93 4.28 -6.69
C THR A 49 5.21 3.17 -7.71
N ILE A 50 4.18 2.44 -8.15
CA ILE A 50 4.33 1.41 -9.19
C ILE A 50 4.70 2.06 -10.52
N ALA A 51 4.03 3.15 -10.90
CA ALA A 51 4.35 3.90 -12.12
C ALA A 51 5.82 4.35 -12.12
N LEU A 52 6.31 4.91 -11.01
CA LEU A 52 7.68 5.37 -10.85
C LEU A 52 8.69 4.23 -11.07
N VAL A 53 8.43 3.06 -10.48
CA VAL A 53 9.27 1.86 -10.67
C VAL A 53 9.24 1.40 -12.12
N LEU A 54 8.09 1.39 -12.79
CA LEU A 54 8.01 1.05 -14.21
C LEU A 54 8.78 2.05 -15.09
N THR A 55 8.74 3.34 -14.76
CA THR A 55 9.52 4.37 -15.46
C THR A 55 11.02 4.20 -15.24
N ALA A 56 11.45 3.86 -14.02
CA ALA A 56 12.85 3.56 -13.74
C ALA A 56 13.32 2.30 -14.50
N VAL A 57 12.49 1.26 -14.57
CA VAL A 57 12.76 0.07 -15.39
C VAL A 57 12.84 0.44 -16.87
N GLN A 58 11.95 1.28 -17.38
CA GLN A 58 12.03 1.79 -18.75
C GLN A 58 13.34 2.55 -18.99
N CYS A 59 13.77 3.38 -18.04
CA CYS A 59 15.05 4.09 -18.13
C CYS A 59 16.22 3.12 -18.24
N ALA A 60 16.25 2.09 -17.39
CA ALA A 60 17.27 1.06 -17.43
C ALA A 60 17.25 0.27 -18.76
N LEU A 61 16.08 0.06 -19.37
CA LEU A 61 15.98 -0.57 -20.70
C LEU A 61 16.48 0.36 -21.82
N ASP A 62 16.17 1.66 -21.73
CA ASP A 62 16.59 2.66 -22.71
C ASP A 62 18.12 2.81 -22.75
N GLU A 63 18.83 2.59 -21.62
CA GLU A 63 20.31 2.53 -21.60
C GLU A 63 20.87 1.50 -22.58
N TRP A 64 20.13 0.45 -22.89
CA TRP A 64 20.57 -0.67 -23.72
C TRP A 64 19.97 -0.67 -25.14
N ILE A 65 19.23 0.37 -25.52
CA ILE A 65 18.46 0.37 -26.77
C ILE A 65 19.32 0.18 -28.04
N THR A 66 20.58 0.63 -28.00
CA THR A 66 21.54 0.52 -29.12
C THR A 66 22.33 -0.80 -29.11
N GLY A 67 22.09 -1.67 -28.13
CA GLY A 67 22.88 -2.87 -27.87
C GLY A 67 24.21 -2.59 -27.12
N GLN A 68 24.55 -1.32 -26.90
CA GLN A 68 25.65 -0.90 -26.02
C GLN A 68 25.07 -0.06 -24.88
N ARG A 69 25.52 -0.31 -23.66
CA ARG A 69 25.09 0.46 -22.50
C ARG A 69 25.51 1.92 -22.65
N THR A 70 24.54 2.81 -22.69
CA THR A 70 24.72 4.25 -22.62
C THR A 70 24.22 4.73 -21.27
N ASP A 71 25.01 5.53 -20.56
CA ASP A 71 24.58 6.09 -19.27
C ASP A 71 23.49 7.14 -19.51
N ILE A 72 22.26 6.84 -19.07
CA ILE A 72 21.11 7.75 -19.17
C ILE A 72 20.71 8.13 -17.75
N GLN A 73 20.75 9.41 -17.45
CA GLN A 73 20.33 9.88 -16.13
C GLN A 73 18.81 9.80 -15.99
N PHE A 74 18.37 9.17 -14.89
CA PHE A 74 16.96 9.16 -14.51
C PHE A 74 16.56 10.49 -13.87
N THR A 75 16.18 11.45 -14.70
CA THR A 75 15.74 12.79 -14.27
C THR A 75 14.29 13.04 -14.62
N GLU A 76 13.63 13.91 -13.85
CA GLU A 76 12.26 14.34 -14.11
C GLU A 76 12.11 14.94 -15.51
N SER A 77 13.01 15.83 -15.92
CA SER A 77 12.94 16.48 -17.24
C SER A 77 13.01 15.48 -18.41
N ALA A 78 13.68 14.34 -18.24
CA ALA A 78 13.81 13.32 -19.27
C ALA A 78 12.68 12.27 -19.23
N TYR A 79 12.12 11.99 -18.06
CA TYR A 79 11.19 10.87 -17.86
C TYR A 79 9.79 11.25 -17.36
N ALA A 80 9.49 12.52 -17.08
CA ALA A 80 8.15 12.94 -16.62
C ALA A 80 7.04 12.48 -17.59
N GLN A 81 7.22 12.72 -18.90
CA GLN A 81 6.23 12.27 -19.90
C GLN A 81 6.06 10.75 -19.92
N LYS A 82 7.15 9.99 -19.71
CA LYS A 82 7.11 8.52 -19.64
C LYS A 82 6.44 8.07 -18.35
N PHE A 83 6.66 8.76 -17.23
CA PHE A 83 5.95 8.52 -15.98
C PHE A 83 4.44 8.73 -16.13
N ASP A 84 4.02 9.86 -16.69
CA ASP A 84 2.59 10.15 -16.92
C ASP A 84 1.93 9.10 -17.82
N ALA A 85 2.66 8.65 -18.85
CA ALA A 85 2.20 7.58 -19.73
C ALA A 85 2.06 6.23 -18.98
N GLN A 86 3.02 5.88 -18.11
CA GLN A 86 2.95 4.66 -17.29
C GLN A 86 1.79 4.73 -16.28
N LEU A 87 1.60 5.88 -15.63
CA LEU A 87 0.51 6.09 -14.69
C LEU A 87 -0.85 5.97 -15.39
N THR A 88 -1.03 6.67 -16.51
CA THR A 88 -2.26 6.60 -17.32
C THR A 88 -2.55 5.18 -17.79
N ALA A 89 -1.51 4.43 -18.18
CA ALA A 89 -1.64 3.04 -18.59
C ALA A 89 -2.08 2.14 -17.43
N LEU A 90 -1.52 2.32 -16.24
CA LEU A 90 -1.92 1.59 -15.03
C LEU A 90 -3.36 1.91 -14.62
N GLU A 91 -3.77 3.17 -14.65
CA GLU A 91 -5.15 3.59 -14.35
C GLU A 91 -6.14 3.02 -15.36
N THR A 92 -5.79 3.05 -16.65
CA THR A 92 -6.60 2.44 -17.72
C THR A 92 -6.70 0.93 -17.52
N PHE A 93 -5.60 0.28 -17.12
CA PHE A 93 -5.58 -1.15 -16.84
C PHE A 93 -6.44 -1.51 -15.61
N ASP A 94 -6.36 -0.72 -14.53
CA ASP A 94 -7.23 -0.86 -13.35
C ASP A 94 -8.70 -0.74 -13.75
N PHE A 95 -9.06 0.32 -14.48
CA PHE A 95 -10.42 0.55 -14.95
C PHE A 95 -10.93 -0.62 -15.81
N LYS A 96 -10.14 -1.10 -16.76
CA LYS A 96 -10.52 -2.20 -17.67
C LYS A 96 -10.56 -3.57 -17.00
N THR A 97 -9.92 -3.74 -15.84
CA THR A 97 -9.86 -5.00 -15.11
C THR A 97 -10.51 -4.91 -13.73
N LYS A 98 -11.34 -3.88 -13.53
CA LYS A 98 -12.00 -3.60 -12.25
C LYS A 98 -12.85 -4.77 -11.79
N ASP A 99 -13.52 -5.46 -12.72
CA ASP A 99 -14.34 -6.64 -12.44
C ASP A 99 -13.55 -7.81 -11.84
N LEU A 100 -12.23 -7.80 -11.96
CA LEU A 100 -11.30 -8.83 -11.46
C LEU A 100 -10.48 -8.37 -10.25
N ASP A 101 -10.59 -7.09 -9.86
CA ASP A 101 -9.78 -6.45 -8.81
C ASP A 101 -8.26 -6.69 -8.99
N LEU A 102 -7.75 -6.78 -10.24
CA LEU A 102 -6.37 -7.23 -10.48
C LEU A 102 -5.33 -6.26 -9.91
N VAL A 103 -5.45 -4.97 -10.24
CA VAL A 103 -4.52 -3.95 -9.77
C VAL A 103 -4.62 -3.79 -8.26
N ALA A 104 -5.83 -3.81 -7.71
CA ALA A 104 -6.05 -3.84 -6.27
C ALA A 104 -5.25 -4.98 -5.59
N ARG A 105 -5.33 -6.20 -6.13
CA ARG A 105 -4.62 -7.37 -5.59
C ARG A 105 -3.11 -7.25 -5.73
N ILE A 106 -2.63 -6.73 -6.85
CA ILE A 106 -1.21 -6.43 -7.09
C ILE A 106 -0.70 -5.46 -6.02
N ARG A 107 -1.41 -4.37 -5.78
CA ARG A 107 -1.03 -3.32 -4.82
C ARG A 107 -0.96 -3.83 -3.39
N VAL A 108 -1.95 -4.62 -2.97
CA VAL A 108 -1.97 -5.24 -1.63
C VAL A 108 -0.83 -6.25 -1.48
N ASN A 109 -0.59 -7.09 -2.49
CA ASN A 109 0.49 -8.08 -2.44
C ASN A 109 1.88 -7.43 -2.40
N LEU A 110 2.12 -6.38 -3.19
CA LEU A 110 3.39 -5.61 -3.13
C LEU A 110 3.65 -5.08 -1.74
N LEU A 111 2.64 -4.44 -1.14
CA LEU A 111 2.77 -3.84 0.17
C LEU A 111 3.03 -4.89 1.24
N LYS A 112 2.31 -6.01 1.19
CA LYS A 112 2.50 -7.14 2.10
C LYS A 112 3.95 -7.64 2.07
N CYS A 113 4.48 -7.89 0.87
CA CYS A 113 5.84 -8.35 0.68
C CYS A 113 6.87 -7.29 1.12
N ALA A 114 6.62 -6.01 0.83
CA ALA A 114 7.51 -4.91 1.20
C ALA A 114 7.61 -4.74 2.71
N ARG A 115 6.48 -4.71 3.43
CA ARG A 115 6.45 -4.65 4.90
C ARG A 115 7.09 -5.88 5.54
N SER A 116 6.91 -7.06 4.94
CA SER A 116 7.59 -8.28 5.38
C SER A 116 9.12 -8.18 5.23
N CYS A 117 9.60 -7.57 4.14
CA CYS A 117 11.02 -7.31 3.90
C CYS A 117 11.62 -6.40 5.00
N ALA A 118 10.90 -5.33 5.35
CA ALA A 118 11.25 -4.44 6.46
C ALA A 118 11.08 -5.07 7.86
N LYS A 119 10.67 -6.35 7.95
CA LYS A 119 10.36 -7.07 9.20
C LYS A 119 9.30 -6.36 10.05
N VAL A 120 8.36 -5.68 9.41
CA VAL A 120 7.23 -5.05 10.09
C VAL A 120 6.14 -6.11 10.30
N PRO A 121 5.61 -6.27 11.52
CA PRO A 121 4.54 -7.24 11.76
C PRO A 121 3.34 -6.95 10.86
N GLU A 122 2.66 -8.00 10.39
CA GLU A 122 1.34 -7.83 9.80
C GLU A 122 0.42 -7.31 10.91
N THR A 123 0.05 -6.04 10.84
CA THR A 123 -1.01 -5.50 11.69
C THR A 123 -2.29 -6.15 11.20
N ASN A 124 -2.77 -7.19 11.88
CA ASN A 124 -4.12 -7.67 11.68
C ASN A 124 -5.04 -6.51 12.07
N GLU A 125 -5.61 -5.82 11.08
CA GLU A 125 -6.62 -4.77 11.32
C GLU A 125 -7.86 -5.32 12.08
N GLY A 126 -7.96 -6.64 12.26
CA GLY A 126 -8.91 -7.31 13.14
C GLY A 126 -8.58 -7.30 14.64
N ASP A 127 -7.40 -6.87 15.07
CA ASP A 127 -7.04 -6.79 16.50
C ASP A 127 -7.36 -5.44 17.15
N ALA A 128 -7.69 -4.42 16.35
CA ALA A 128 -8.42 -3.28 16.87
C ALA A 128 -9.87 -3.73 17.11
N ARG A 129 -10.16 -4.28 18.30
CA ARG A 129 -11.54 -4.44 18.77
C ARG A 129 -12.18 -3.06 18.76
N LEU A 130 -12.87 -2.73 17.66
CA LEU A 130 -13.80 -1.62 17.63
C LEU A 130 -14.84 -1.93 18.69
N LEU A 131 -15.03 -1.02 19.65
CA LEU A 131 -16.08 -1.16 20.66
C LEU A 131 -17.40 -1.36 19.92
N VAL A 132 -18.03 -2.52 20.12
CA VAL A 132 -19.32 -2.85 19.52
C VAL A 132 -20.42 -2.34 20.45
N ASN A 133 -21.64 -2.12 19.95
CA ASN A 133 -22.77 -1.65 20.75
C ASN A 133 -22.93 -2.41 22.08
N ASP A 134 -22.66 -3.72 22.09
CA ASP A 134 -22.69 -4.54 23.31
C ASP A 134 -21.71 -4.05 24.38
N ASP A 135 -20.51 -3.62 24.01
CA ASP A 135 -19.50 -3.08 24.94
C ASP A 135 -20.01 -1.80 25.62
N TYR A 136 -20.71 -0.92 24.87
CA TYR A 136 -21.32 0.29 25.42
C TYR A 136 -22.50 -0.02 26.34
N THR A 137 -23.31 -1.05 26.02
CA THR A 137 -24.41 -1.47 26.90
C THR A 137 -23.90 -2.11 28.18
N ALA A 138 -22.81 -2.88 28.12
CA ALA A 138 -22.17 -3.49 29.27
C ALA A 138 -21.58 -2.43 30.20
N ALA A 139 -20.83 -1.46 29.65
CA ALA A 139 -20.25 -0.37 30.42
C ALA A 139 -21.33 0.50 31.11
N ARG A 140 -22.47 0.74 30.44
CA ARG A 140 -23.59 1.49 31.04
C ARG A 140 -24.22 0.74 32.22
N ARG A 141 -24.44 -0.58 32.08
CA ARG A 141 -24.95 -1.41 33.18
C ARG A 141 -24.00 -1.44 34.37
N GLU A 142 -22.70 -1.55 34.12
CA GLU A 142 -21.69 -1.58 35.17
C GLU A 142 -21.64 -0.25 35.95
N TRP A 143 -21.73 0.88 35.24
CA TRP A 143 -21.83 2.21 35.86
C TRP A 143 -23.09 2.37 36.71
N GLU A 144 -24.24 1.94 36.20
CA GLU A 144 -25.51 2.00 36.94
C GLU A 144 -25.50 1.10 38.18
N LEU A 145 -24.81 -0.04 38.15
CA LEU A 145 -24.69 -0.93 39.30
C LEU A 145 -23.72 -0.39 40.37
N GLN A 146 -22.60 0.21 39.96
CA GLN A 146 -21.64 0.82 40.89
C GLN A 146 -22.15 2.14 41.49
N GLY A 147 -23.00 2.88 40.76
CA GLY A 147 -23.63 4.10 41.27
C GLY A 147 -24.58 3.87 42.46
N VAL A 148 -25.11 2.66 42.64
CA VAL A 148 -25.98 2.31 43.78
C VAL A 148 -25.18 2.10 45.07
N GLU A 149 -23.88 1.78 44.97
CA GLU A 149 -23.03 1.47 46.13
C GLU A 149 -22.49 2.73 46.83
N TYR A 150 -22.45 3.89 46.15
CA TYR A 150 -21.94 5.15 46.71
C TYR A 150 -23.02 6.10 47.27
N ASP A 151 -24.31 5.84 47.00
CA ASP A 151 -25.42 6.67 47.50
C ASP A 151 -26.00 6.16 48.85
N SER A 152 -25.27 5.27 49.54
CA SER A 152 -25.67 4.64 50.81
C SER A 152 -24.69 4.96 51.97
N GLU A 153 -24.36 6.23 52.19
CA GLU A 153 -23.81 6.72 53.48
C GLU A 153 -24.54 8.00 53.94
#